data_AF-A0A182ISA5-F1
#
_entry.id   AF-A0A182ISA5-F1
#
_cell.length_a   1.000
_cell.length_b   1.000
_cell.length_c   1.000
_cell.angle_alpha   90.00
_cell.angle_beta   90.00
_cell.angle_gamma   90.00
#
_symmetry.space_group_name_H-M   'P 1'
#
loop_
_entity.id
_entity.type
_entity.pdbx_description
1 polymer ?
#
loop_
_entity_poly.entity_id
_entity_poly.type
_entity_poly.pdbx_seq_one_letter_code
_entity_poly.pdbx_strand_id
1 'polypeptide(L)'
;MDSIPSPVFFHSDENLSADERNERKQHENAEIIRWKYRFLKLDATKPSATAESFQIRCRNKRLVHLEHEKAVKELQLKISNAPIHRKEAETSRSQILRLLEEVVAYEEKIASTKIDMSELESQINRTTVELNNTAKNITSDFTHALELERSRRALVAMENRLHHARTLEGKLTAENRELRLKIEDMLGERKRYNQLWLVYVQKLNRNRKFLLDMTERATLAFNQGEDLCYRIEALKMQQQREKHARVQEMVELNRQIVGTRKMNEFLYTKGFQRPVAALDLMLVRKRDIFKREHRDKVHKYGAIINHTKKLLNVDTIHHVLFEIEKQQEKYMALFRYINITNDKIEEANEIAHDLEKDNQCLQEAERRKRCSDARKSKQDVQRLRECQLQTAKMHEEIKQQQTSLELKLATVEHALSLVGYDRAKIVQLLAGSNSTDRSRLTEDSVKMVLATIERRVLEMIRMADATDRAGEEAKGLVIEGLYASPQCAECAEGQDVNQHDERIVAPVAYDQLLENVQKRSTAPEMLYRLHTLSQCKLPRSRIIGFHATTSRGRAGIRKDTQQSALVPLARMDTMVPVIRCVGGSKGCMALVLMMGNMVGLLLPKVPSVRLLLMVLEKHQLRTVEA
;
A
#
# COMPACT_ATOMS: atom_id res chain seq x y z
N MET A 1 -56.17 -32.58 79.87
CA MET A 1 -57.37 -32.89 79.07
C MET A 1 -58.17 -33.91 79.85
N ASP A 2 -59.15 -33.37 80.58
CA ASP A 2 -60.40 -33.88 81.13
C ASP A 2 -60.46 -35.12 82.05
N SER A 3 -60.69 -34.79 83.33
CA SER A 3 -61.20 -35.60 84.44
C SER A 3 -62.72 -35.81 84.36
N ILE A 4 -63.21 -37.02 84.64
CA ILE A 4 -64.61 -37.32 85.01
C ILE A 4 -64.62 -38.04 86.38
N PRO A 5 -65.38 -37.58 87.40
CA PRO A 5 -65.43 -38.22 88.70
C PRO A 5 -66.58 -39.25 88.84
N SER A 6 -66.30 -40.31 89.60
CA SER A 6 -67.24 -41.39 89.97
C SER A 6 -68.12 -40.98 91.18
N PRO A 7 -69.41 -41.36 91.27
CA PRO A 7 -70.27 -41.02 92.41
C PRO A 7 -70.10 -41.97 93.61
N VAL A 8 -69.98 -41.38 94.79
CA VAL A 8 -69.90 -42.03 96.10
C VAL A 8 -71.31 -42.16 96.69
N PHE A 9 -71.73 -43.37 97.09
CA PHE A 9 -72.93 -43.61 97.90
C PHE A 9 -72.51 -43.76 99.38
N PHE A 10 -72.90 -42.81 100.23
CA PHE A 10 -72.77 -42.90 101.69
C PHE A 10 -74.02 -43.53 102.31
N HIS A 11 -73.82 -44.47 103.23
CA HIS A 11 -74.84 -45.02 104.13
C HIS A 11 -75.16 -44.03 105.26
N SER A 12 -76.45 -43.84 105.55
CA SER A 12 -76.98 -42.88 106.52
C SER A 12 -76.99 -43.42 107.96
N ASP A 13 -75.83 -43.42 108.63
CA ASP A 13 -75.72 -43.74 110.08
C ASP A 13 -74.92 -42.70 110.89
N GLU A 14 -74.61 -41.52 110.33
CA GLU A 14 -73.69 -40.56 110.97
C GLU A 14 -74.34 -39.43 111.81
N ASN A 15 -75.66 -39.39 111.99
CA ASN A 15 -76.32 -38.26 112.67
C ASN A 15 -77.07 -38.59 113.99
N LEU A 16 -76.68 -39.63 114.74
CA LEU A 16 -77.25 -39.92 116.07
C LEU A 16 -76.19 -39.83 117.17
N SER A 17 -76.53 -39.17 118.28
CA SER A 17 -75.66 -38.96 119.44
C SER A 17 -75.27 -40.29 120.10
N ALA A 18 -74.07 -40.37 120.67
CA ALA A 18 -73.52 -41.61 121.24
C ALA A 18 -74.41 -42.19 122.36
N ASP A 19 -75.10 -41.33 123.11
CA ASP A 19 -76.05 -41.74 124.15
C ASP A 19 -77.33 -42.36 123.57
N GLU A 20 -77.87 -41.82 122.47
CA GLU A 20 -79.04 -42.39 121.77
C GLU A 20 -78.72 -43.74 121.11
N ARG A 21 -77.49 -43.92 120.61
CA ARG A 21 -77.03 -45.24 120.13
C ARG A 21 -76.92 -46.26 121.26
N ASN A 22 -76.50 -45.85 122.44
CA ASN A 22 -76.41 -46.72 123.60
C ASN A 22 -77.79 -47.02 124.18
N GLU A 23 -78.71 -46.07 124.21
CA GLU A 23 -80.11 -46.29 124.62
C GLU A 23 -80.83 -47.23 123.65
N ARG A 24 -80.66 -47.07 122.32
CA ARG A 24 -81.21 -48.03 121.36
C ARG A 24 -80.61 -49.42 121.52
N LYS A 25 -79.29 -49.53 121.70
CA LYS A 25 -78.64 -50.83 121.97
C LYS A 25 -79.10 -51.44 123.30
N GLN A 26 -79.35 -50.63 124.33
CA GLN A 26 -79.89 -51.11 125.61
C GLN A 26 -81.35 -51.52 125.48
N HIS A 27 -82.16 -50.79 124.70
CA HIS A 27 -83.56 -51.14 124.42
C HIS A 27 -83.66 -52.42 123.59
N GLU A 28 -82.82 -52.55 122.55
CA GLU A 28 -82.68 -53.77 121.74
C GLU A 28 -82.20 -54.95 122.61
N ASN A 29 -81.19 -54.75 123.47
CA ASN A 29 -80.73 -55.80 124.37
C ASN A 29 -81.78 -56.17 125.43
N ALA A 30 -82.55 -55.21 125.95
CA ALA A 30 -83.64 -55.47 126.90
C ALA A 30 -84.80 -56.22 126.22
N GLU A 31 -85.12 -55.89 124.97
CA GLU A 31 -86.07 -56.66 124.17
C GLU A 31 -85.56 -58.08 123.91
N ILE A 32 -84.29 -58.25 123.52
CA ILE A 32 -83.67 -59.57 123.31
C ILE A 32 -83.73 -60.41 124.60
N ILE A 33 -83.51 -59.81 125.77
CA ILE A 33 -83.63 -60.52 127.06
C ILE A 33 -85.09 -60.90 127.35
N ARG A 34 -86.08 -60.02 127.08
CA ARG A 34 -87.51 -60.36 127.19
C ARG A 34 -87.91 -61.49 126.24
N TRP A 35 -87.40 -61.48 125.01
CA TRP A 35 -87.65 -62.52 124.01
C TRP A 35 -87.00 -63.84 124.41
N LYS A 36 -85.76 -63.81 124.95
CA LYS A 36 -85.10 -65.00 125.50
C LYS A 36 -85.88 -65.62 126.67
N TYR A 37 -86.42 -64.81 127.59
CA TYR A 37 -87.23 -65.32 128.71
C TYR A 37 -88.59 -65.88 128.24
N ARG A 38 -89.19 -65.32 127.19
CA ARG A 38 -90.40 -65.87 126.55
C ARG A 38 -90.14 -67.17 125.79
N PHE A 39 -89.01 -67.27 125.10
CA PHE A 39 -88.59 -68.49 124.40
C PHE A 39 -88.27 -69.62 125.39
N LEU A 40 -87.60 -69.32 126.52
CA LEU A 40 -87.30 -70.33 127.54
C LEU A 40 -88.58 -70.87 128.23
N LYS A 41 -89.64 -70.07 128.32
CA LYS A 41 -90.96 -70.51 128.83
C LYS A 41 -91.76 -71.33 127.82
N LEU A 42 -91.58 -71.11 126.51
CA LEU A 42 -92.20 -71.90 125.44
C LEU A 42 -91.47 -73.24 125.20
N ASP A 43 -90.17 -73.32 125.44
CA ASP A 43 -89.40 -74.58 125.36
C ASP A 43 -89.69 -75.56 126.51
N ALA A 44 -90.21 -75.09 127.66
CA ALA A 44 -90.49 -75.93 128.82
C ALA A 44 -91.82 -76.71 128.73
N THR A 45 -92.72 -76.37 127.79
CA THR A 45 -93.94 -77.13 127.52
C THR A 45 -93.79 -77.90 126.21
N LYS A 46 -93.46 -79.20 126.31
CA LYS A 46 -93.58 -80.14 125.17
C LYS A 46 -94.99 -80.05 124.59
N PRO A 47 -95.13 -80.00 123.26
CA PRO A 47 -95.67 -81.20 122.61
C PRO A 47 -95.06 -81.52 121.24
N SER A 48 -95.34 -82.77 120.88
CA SER A 48 -95.01 -83.53 119.69
C SER A 48 -95.42 -82.91 118.35
N ALA A 49 -94.57 -83.21 117.35
CA ALA A 49 -94.91 -83.52 115.96
C ALA A 49 -95.78 -82.51 115.19
N THR A 50 -95.15 -81.47 114.64
CA THR A 50 -95.68 -80.69 113.51
C THR A 50 -94.56 -80.31 112.54
N ALA A 51 -94.90 -80.22 111.25
CA ALA A 51 -93.97 -80.04 110.13
C ALA A 51 -93.08 -78.78 110.20
N GLU A 52 -93.46 -77.78 111.00
CA GLU A 52 -92.70 -76.54 111.20
C GLU A 52 -91.38 -76.76 111.96
N SER A 53 -91.34 -77.75 112.85
CA SER A 53 -90.13 -78.09 113.64
C SER A 53 -88.97 -78.61 112.78
N PHE A 54 -89.27 -79.27 111.65
CA PHE A 54 -88.27 -79.75 110.71
C PHE A 54 -87.68 -78.60 109.86
N GLN A 55 -88.52 -77.65 109.41
CA GLN A 55 -88.08 -76.49 108.63
C GLN A 55 -87.16 -75.57 109.45
N ILE A 56 -87.42 -75.40 110.75
CA ILE A 56 -86.57 -74.60 111.64
C ILE A 56 -85.18 -75.24 111.78
N ARG A 57 -85.09 -76.57 111.87
CA ARG A 57 -83.80 -77.29 111.96
C ARG A 57 -82.96 -77.15 110.69
N CYS A 58 -83.59 -77.20 109.52
CA CYS A 58 -82.92 -76.98 108.23
C CYS A 58 -82.43 -75.53 108.07
N ARG A 59 -83.25 -74.54 108.47
CA ARG A 59 -82.85 -73.12 108.45
C ARG A 59 -81.68 -72.84 109.39
N ASN A 60 -81.67 -73.42 110.60
CA ASN A 60 -80.55 -73.26 111.53
C ASN A 60 -79.23 -73.85 110.99
N LYS A 61 -79.26 -75.00 110.31
CA LYS A 61 -78.06 -75.54 109.63
C LYS A 61 -77.55 -74.61 108.52
N ARG A 62 -78.44 -73.96 107.76
CA ARG A 62 -78.04 -73.01 106.72
C ARG A 62 -77.44 -71.73 107.31
N LEU A 63 -77.95 -71.28 108.44
CA LEU A 63 -77.47 -70.08 109.14
C LEU A 63 -76.01 -70.25 109.61
N VAL A 64 -75.70 -71.40 110.23
CA VAL A 64 -74.32 -71.73 110.63
C VAL A 64 -73.37 -71.79 109.43
N HIS A 65 -73.82 -72.29 108.28
CA HIS A 65 -72.99 -72.34 107.07
C HIS A 65 -72.67 -70.94 106.53
N LEU A 66 -73.64 -70.02 106.56
CA LEU A 66 -73.45 -68.63 106.13
C LEU A 66 -72.55 -67.84 107.08
N GLU A 67 -72.62 -68.10 108.39
CA GLU A 67 -71.70 -67.49 109.36
C GLU A 67 -70.25 -67.93 109.14
N HIS A 68 -70.05 -69.21 108.79
CA HIS A 68 -68.73 -69.70 108.41
C HIS A 68 -68.20 -69.05 107.13
N GLU A 69 -69.03 -68.94 106.09
CA GLU A 69 -68.64 -68.26 104.83
C GLU A 69 -68.29 -66.78 105.05
N LYS A 70 -69.06 -66.08 105.89
CA LYS A 70 -68.78 -64.68 106.24
C LYS A 70 -67.41 -64.55 106.90
N ALA A 71 -67.10 -65.41 107.89
CA ALA A 71 -65.82 -65.38 108.58
C ALA A 71 -64.63 -65.64 107.62
N VAL A 72 -64.80 -66.58 106.67
CA VAL A 72 -63.78 -66.88 105.65
C VAL A 72 -63.55 -65.69 104.71
N LYS A 73 -64.62 -65.02 104.25
CA LYS A 73 -64.52 -63.83 103.38
C LYS A 73 -63.88 -62.63 104.09
N GLU A 74 -64.22 -62.41 105.36
CA GLU A 74 -63.58 -61.36 106.17
C GLU A 74 -62.08 -61.62 106.37
N LEU A 75 -61.68 -62.88 106.54
CA LEU A 75 -60.27 -63.26 106.61
C LEU A 75 -59.54 -62.96 105.28
N GLN A 76 -60.14 -63.29 104.14
CA GLN A 76 -59.57 -62.99 102.81
C GLN A 76 -59.37 -61.49 102.59
N LEU A 77 -60.33 -60.65 103.00
CA LEU A 77 -60.19 -59.20 102.91
C LEU A 77 -59.09 -58.66 103.82
N LYS A 78 -58.92 -59.23 105.03
CA LYS A 78 -57.82 -58.86 105.93
C LYS A 78 -56.46 -59.30 105.40
N ILE A 79 -56.36 -60.45 104.76
CA ILE A 79 -55.14 -60.94 104.10
C ILE A 79 -54.79 -60.05 102.91
N SER A 80 -55.77 -59.74 102.05
CA SER A 80 -55.52 -58.90 100.87
C SER A 80 -55.18 -57.45 101.22
N ASN A 81 -55.75 -56.91 102.30
CA ASN A 81 -55.41 -55.60 102.86
C ASN A 81 -54.26 -55.65 103.89
N ALA A 82 -53.55 -56.78 104.00
CA ALA A 82 -52.41 -56.87 104.89
C ALA A 82 -51.31 -55.89 104.46
N PRO A 83 -50.61 -55.27 105.41
CA PRO A 83 -49.62 -54.23 105.13
C PRO A 83 -48.45 -54.71 104.25
N ILE A 84 -48.22 -56.02 104.15
CA ILE A 84 -47.20 -56.62 103.28
C ILE A 84 -47.54 -56.40 101.79
N HIS A 85 -48.76 -56.72 101.35
CA HIS A 85 -49.14 -56.56 99.93
C HIS A 85 -49.24 -55.10 99.50
N ARG A 86 -49.55 -54.20 100.44
CA ARG A 86 -49.57 -52.75 100.16
C ARG A 86 -48.17 -52.19 99.92
N LYS A 87 -47.18 -52.66 100.70
CA LYS A 87 -45.76 -52.30 100.50
C LYS A 87 -45.20 -52.85 99.20
N GLU A 88 -45.56 -54.08 98.82
CA GLU A 88 -45.17 -54.68 97.52
C GLU A 88 -45.72 -53.91 96.32
N ALA A 89 -46.96 -53.40 96.42
CA ALA A 89 -47.55 -52.55 95.40
C ALA A 89 -46.84 -51.18 95.29
N GLU A 90 -46.44 -50.58 96.42
CA GLU A 90 -45.70 -49.30 96.45
C GLU A 90 -44.27 -49.42 95.93
N THR A 91 -43.56 -50.52 96.23
CA THR A 91 -42.24 -50.77 95.64
C THR A 91 -42.33 -50.98 94.14
N SER A 92 -43.33 -51.74 93.67
CA SER A 92 -43.58 -51.93 92.25
C SER A 92 -43.92 -50.61 91.54
N ARG A 93 -44.74 -49.75 92.16
CA ARG A 93 -45.05 -48.41 91.64
C ARG A 93 -43.81 -47.52 91.54
N SER A 94 -42.97 -47.52 92.58
CA SER A 94 -41.74 -46.73 92.61
C SER A 94 -40.75 -47.20 91.53
N GLN A 95 -40.69 -48.52 91.29
CA GLN A 95 -39.86 -49.10 90.24
C GLN A 95 -40.35 -48.75 88.83
N ILE A 96 -41.67 -48.73 88.61
CA ILE A 96 -42.27 -48.29 87.33
C ILE A 96 -41.96 -46.80 87.07
N LEU A 97 -42.10 -45.94 88.08
CA LEU A 97 -41.80 -44.51 87.93
C LEU A 97 -40.32 -44.27 87.59
N ARG A 98 -39.41 -44.98 88.25
CA ARG A 98 -37.97 -44.92 87.92
C ARG A 98 -37.69 -45.37 86.48
N LEU A 99 -38.32 -46.46 86.04
CA LEU A 99 -38.17 -46.93 84.66
C LEU A 99 -38.72 -45.93 83.63
N LEU A 100 -39.79 -45.20 83.95
CA LEU A 100 -40.31 -44.14 83.06
C LEU A 100 -39.36 -42.94 82.98
N GLU A 101 -38.76 -42.52 84.11
CA GLU A 101 -37.73 -41.48 84.12
C GLU A 101 -36.49 -41.92 83.31
N GLU A 102 -36.06 -43.17 83.45
CA GLU A 102 -34.98 -43.75 82.65
C GLU A 102 -35.30 -43.74 81.15
N VAL A 103 -36.52 -44.08 80.75
CA VAL A 103 -36.97 -44.04 79.34
C VAL A 103 -36.88 -42.63 78.78
N VAL A 104 -37.38 -41.63 79.50
CA VAL A 104 -37.30 -40.21 79.06
C VAL A 104 -35.84 -39.78 78.90
N ALA A 105 -34.98 -40.13 79.86
CA ALA A 105 -33.55 -39.80 79.79
C ALA A 105 -32.84 -40.49 78.61
N TYR A 106 -33.24 -41.70 78.22
CA TYR A 106 -32.72 -42.36 77.03
C TYR A 106 -33.25 -41.73 75.73
N GLU A 107 -34.50 -41.30 75.69
CA GLU A 107 -35.05 -40.59 74.52
C GLU A 107 -34.31 -39.27 74.27
N GLU A 108 -33.99 -38.51 75.33
CA GLU A 108 -33.18 -37.29 75.22
C GLU A 108 -31.77 -37.58 74.67
N LYS A 109 -31.12 -38.64 75.16
CA LYS A 109 -29.80 -39.07 74.64
C LYS A 109 -29.86 -39.56 73.20
N ILE A 110 -30.93 -40.24 72.80
CA ILE A 110 -31.15 -40.65 71.42
C ILE A 110 -31.38 -39.42 70.53
N ALA A 111 -32.10 -38.41 71.01
CA ALA A 111 -32.30 -37.17 70.27
C ALA A 111 -30.99 -36.39 70.10
N SER A 112 -30.17 -36.25 71.15
CA SER A 112 -28.88 -35.57 71.06
C SER A 112 -27.92 -36.27 70.11
N THR A 113 -27.80 -37.60 70.21
CA THR A 113 -26.93 -38.38 69.32
C THR A 113 -27.39 -38.33 67.86
N LYS A 114 -28.69 -38.26 67.58
CA LYS A 114 -29.20 -38.04 66.21
C LYS A 114 -28.81 -36.68 65.65
N ILE A 115 -28.81 -35.63 66.48
CA ILE A 115 -28.34 -34.30 66.08
C ILE A 115 -26.85 -34.36 65.72
N ASP A 116 -26.03 -34.97 66.59
CA ASP A 116 -24.59 -35.13 66.35
C ASP A 116 -24.31 -35.92 65.06
N MET A 117 -25.07 -37.00 64.81
CA MET A 117 -24.97 -37.77 63.56
C MET A 117 -25.30 -36.92 62.34
N SER A 118 -26.36 -36.11 62.39
CA SER A 118 -26.74 -35.24 61.27
C SER A 118 -25.70 -34.16 61.00
N GLU A 119 -25.05 -33.63 62.05
CA GLU A 119 -23.97 -32.66 61.90
C GLU A 119 -22.74 -33.30 61.24
N LEU A 120 -22.32 -34.47 61.71
CA LEU A 120 -21.19 -35.19 61.13
C LEU A 120 -21.44 -35.55 59.66
N GLU A 121 -22.64 -36.01 59.30
CA GLU A 121 -23.02 -36.24 57.91
C GLU A 121 -22.93 -34.96 57.07
N SER A 122 -23.35 -33.82 57.62
CA SER A 122 -23.20 -32.53 56.92
C SER A 122 -21.74 -32.14 56.69
N GLN A 123 -20.86 -32.40 57.66
CA GLN A 123 -19.42 -32.13 57.56
C GLN A 123 -18.74 -33.07 56.56
N ILE A 124 -19.12 -34.36 56.56
CA ILE A 124 -18.67 -35.33 55.55
C ILE A 124 -19.10 -34.87 54.16
N ASN A 125 -20.33 -34.39 54.00
CA ASN A 125 -20.81 -33.89 52.71
C ASN A 125 -20.06 -32.63 52.25
N ARG A 126 -19.74 -31.69 53.15
CA ARG A 126 -18.95 -30.49 52.79
C ARG A 126 -17.52 -30.86 52.37
N THR A 127 -16.86 -31.68 53.18
CA THR A 127 -15.47 -32.09 52.92
C THR A 127 -15.35 -32.94 51.65
N THR A 128 -16.33 -33.80 51.35
CA THR A 128 -16.37 -34.55 50.09
C THR A 128 -16.59 -33.64 48.88
N VAL A 129 -17.42 -32.59 48.99
CA VAL A 129 -17.57 -31.59 47.92
C VAL A 129 -16.28 -30.81 47.70
N GLU A 130 -15.60 -30.39 48.76
CA GLU A 130 -14.30 -29.70 48.69
C GLU A 130 -13.20 -30.59 48.09
N LEU A 131 -13.14 -31.86 48.49
CA LEU A 131 -12.23 -32.85 47.90
C LEU A 131 -12.53 -33.07 46.41
N ASN A 132 -13.80 -33.18 46.02
CA ASN A 132 -14.17 -33.33 44.62
C ASN A 132 -13.85 -32.07 43.79
N ASN A 133 -14.01 -30.87 44.36
CA ASN A 133 -13.67 -29.63 43.67
C ASN A 133 -12.16 -29.45 43.52
N THR A 134 -11.38 -29.76 44.56
CA THR A 134 -9.91 -29.73 44.49
C THR A 134 -9.37 -30.81 43.55
N ALA A 135 -9.92 -32.03 43.56
CA ALA A 135 -9.55 -33.10 42.63
C ALA A 135 -9.87 -32.75 41.16
N LYS A 136 -10.95 -32.00 40.89
CA LYS A 136 -11.24 -31.48 39.54
C LYS A 136 -10.28 -30.38 39.09
N ASN A 137 -9.79 -29.57 40.03
CA ASN A 137 -8.88 -28.45 39.75
C ASN A 137 -7.41 -28.89 39.64
N ILE A 138 -7.04 -30.01 40.25
CA ILE A 138 -5.70 -30.59 40.12
C ILE A 138 -5.66 -31.39 38.82
N THR A 139 -5.09 -30.78 37.77
CA THR A 139 -4.69 -31.51 36.56
C THR A 139 -3.76 -32.66 36.94
N SER A 140 -4.08 -33.87 36.50
CA SER A 140 -3.25 -35.05 36.71
C SER A 140 -1.81 -34.80 36.26
N ASP A 141 -0.82 -35.24 37.03
CA ASP A 141 0.62 -35.12 36.70
C ASP A 141 0.94 -35.61 35.27
N PHE A 142 0.20 -36.61 34.80
CA PHE A 142 0.27 -37.09 33.42
C PHE A 142 -0.13 -36.03 32.39
N THR A 143 -1.24 -35.32 32.62
CA THR A 143 -1.71 -34.24 31.73
C THR A 143 -0.74 -33.06 31.72
N HIS A 144 -0.18 -32.72 32.88
CA HIS A 144 0.83 -31.67 32.99
C HIS A 144 2.14 -32.06 32.27
N ALA A 145 2.61 -33.31 32.42
CA ALA A 145 3.79 -33.81 31.70
C ALA A 145 3.58 -33.78 30.17
N LEU A 146 2.39 -34.17 29.70
CA LEU A 146 2.05 -34.11 28.28
C LEU A 146 2.04 -32.67 27.75
N GLU A 147 1.50 -31.72 28.51
CA GLU A 147 1.49 -30.30 28.17
C GLU A 147 2.90 -29.70 28.15
N LEU A 148 3.73 -30.07 29.13
CA LEU A 148 5.15 -29.70 29.15
C LEU A 148 5.89 -30.25 27.93
N GLU A 149 5.67 -31.51 27.54
CA GLU A 149 6.24 -32.05 26.30
C GLU A 149 5.76 -31.30 25.05
N ARG A 150 4.47 -30.98 24.96
CA ARG A 150 3.93 -30.18 23.85
C ARG A 150 4.60 -28.81 23.79
N SER A 151 4.75 -28.14 24.93
CA SER A 151 5.41 -26.84 25.01
C SER A 151 6.89 -26.92 24.61
N ARG A 152 7.61 -27.98 25.02
CA ARG A 152 9.00 -28.22 24.61
C ARG A 152 9.12 -28.46 23.11
N ARG A 153 8.24 -29.28 22.52
CA ARG A 153 8.21 -29.50 21.07
C ARG A 153 7.91 -28.20 20.31
N ALA A 154 7.00 -27.38 20.83
CA ALA A 154 6.68 -26.08 20.25
C ALA A 154 7.89 -25.11 20.33
N LEU A 155 8.60 -25.07 21.47
CA LEU A 155 9.82 -24.28 21.62
C LEU A 155 10.90 -24.71 20.62
N VAL A 156 11.19 -26.00 20.50
CA VAL A 156 12.17 -26.53 19.53
C VAL A 156 11.76 -26.18 18.10
N ALA A 157 10.47 -26.25 17.76
CA ALA A 157 9.99 -25.85 16.43
C ALA A 157 10.20 -24.35 16.17
N MET A 158 10.00 -23.49 17.17
CA MET A 158 10.25 -22.06 17.07
C MET A 158 11.74 -21.73 16.98
N GLU A 159 12.58 -22.43 17.73
CA GLU A 159 14.05 -22.31 17.65
C GLU A 159 14.57 -22.71 16.27
N ASN A 160 14.07 -23.82 15.72
CA ASN A 160 14.43 -24.27 14.36
C ASN A 160 14.02 -23.25 13.30
N ARG A 161 12.81 -22.67 13.41
CA ARG A 161 12.35 -21.59 12.52
C ARG A 161 13.23 -20.35 12.63
N LEU A 162 13.60 -19.96 13.85
CA LEU A 162 14.49 -18.82 14.09
C LEU A 162 15.89 -19.07 13.50
N HIS A 163 16.43 -20.27 13.69
CA HIS A 163 17.72 -20.66 13.12
C HIS A 163 17.66 -20.63 11.58
N HIS A 164 16.59 -21.15 10.97
CA HIS A 164 16.40 -21.08 9.53
C HIS A 164 16.29 -19.62 9.03
N ALA A 165 15.55 -18.77 9.74
CA ALA A 165 15.44 -17.35 9.40
C ALA A 165 16.79 -16.63 9.46
N ARG A 166 17.60 -16.88 10.51
CA ARG A 166 18.95 -16.29 10.65
C ARG A 166 19.92 -16.78 9.58
N THR A 167 19.89 -18.07 9.25
CA THR A 167 20.75 -18.61 8.18
C THR A 167 20.36 -18.06 6.81
N LEU A 168 19.06 -17.89 6.54
CA LEU A 168 18.57 -17.22 5.33
C LEU A 168 18.99 -15.75 5.28
N GLU A 169 18.83 -15.01 6.38
CA GLU A 169 19.28 -13.62 6.49
C GLU A 169 20.80 -13.49 6.22
N GLY A 170 21.60 -14.41 6.78
CA GLY A 170 23.04 -14.47 6.52
C GLY A 170 23.36 -14.67 5.03
N LYS A 171 22.66 -15.60 4.36
CA LYS A 171 22.81 -15.85 2.92
C LYS A 171 22.44 -14.62 2.08
N LEU A 172 21.27 -14.04 2.34
CA LEU A 172 20.81 -12.84 1.65
C LEU A 172 21.75 -11.65 1.86
N THR A 173 22.35 -11.53 3.04
CA THR A 173 23.33 -10.47 3.33
C THR A 173 24.64 -10.69 2.59
N ALA A 174 25.11 -11.94 2.48
CA ALA A 174 26.29 -12.28 1.69
C ALA A 174 26.06 -12.00 0.19
N GLU A 175 24.91 -12.44 -0.35
CA GLU A 175 24.52 -12.16 -1.74
C GLU A 175 24.39 -10.65 -1.99
N ASN A 176 23.79 -9.89 -1.07
CA ASN A 176 23.69 -8.43 -1.18
C ASN A 176 25.07 -7.78 -1.22
N ARG A 177 26.01 -8.26 -0.40
CA ARG A 177 27.40 -7.78 -0.41
C ARG A 177 28.09 -8.08 -1.74
N GLU A 178 27.93 -9.27 -2.30
CA GLU A 178 28.48 -9.62 -3.62
C GLU A 178 27.91 -8.73 -4.73
N LEU A 179 26.59 -8.48 -4.72
CA LEU A 179 25.94 -7.59 -5.67
C LEU A 179 26.46 -6.15 -5.55
N ARG A 180 26.71 -5.66 -4.33
CA ARG A 180 27.31 -4.33 -4.11
C ARG A 180 28.72 -4.24 -4.70
N LEU A 181 29.56 -5.22 -4.45
CA LEU A 181 30.92 -5.26 -5.03
C LEU A 181 30.87 -5.27 -6.55
N LYS A 182 29.97 -6.06 -7.14
CA LYS A 182 29.78 -6.08 -8.60
C LYS A 182 29.32 -4.72 -9.15
N ILE A 183 28.45 -4.01 -8.42
CA ILE A 183 28.03 -2.65 -8.80
C ILE A 183 29.22 -1.68 -8.73
N GLU A 184 30.03 -1.76 -7.67
CA GLU A 184 31.24 -0.93 -7.52
C GLU A 184 32.25 -1.18 -8.66
N ASP A 185 32.48 -2.43 -9.03
CA ASP A 185 33.35 -2.81 -10.15
C ASP A 185 32.83 -2.22 -11.48
N MET A 186 31.54 -2.40 -11.78
CA MET A 186 30.92 -1.84 -12.99
C MET A 186 30.99 -0.31 -13.03
N LEU A 187 30.85 0.36 -11.87
CA LEU A 187 31.03 1.81 -11.78
C LEU A 187 32.48 2.23 -12.02
N GLY A 188 33.45 1.45 -11.53
CA GLY A 188 34.87 1.62 -11.81
C GLY A 188 35.19 1.51 -13.31
N GLU A 189 34.68 0.46 -13.96
CA GLU A 189 34.82 0.26 -15.41
C GLU A 189 34.19 1.40 -16.21
N ARG A 190 32.98 1.83 -15.84
CA ARG A 190 32.30 2.97 -16.48
C ARG A 190 33.12 4.25 -16.35
N LYS A 191 33.71 4.51 -15.18
CA LYS A 191 34.58 5.67 -14.96
C LYS A 191 35.80 5.62 -15.88
N ARG A 192 36.47 4.47 -15.98
CA ARG A 192 37.62 4.27 -16.88
C ARG A 192 37.23 4.45 -18.35
N TYR A 193 36.10 3.88 -18.76
CA TYR A 193 35.57 4.04 -20.11
C TYR A 193 35.32 5.53 -20.43
N ASN A 194 34.65 6.25 -19.55
CA ASN A 194 34.38 7.68 -19.74
C ASN A 194 35.66 8.50 -19.86
N GLN A 195 36.70 8.18 -19.09
CA GLN A 195 38.01 8.85 -19.21
C GLN A 195 38.65 8.60 -20.58
N LEU A 196 38.66 7.34 -21.05
CA LEU A 196 39.18 6.99 -22.37
C LEU A 196 38.37 7.65 -23.50
N TRP A 197 37.04 7.67 -23.37
CA TRP A 197 36.14 8.34 -24.29
C TRP A 197 36.45 9.84 -24.41
N LEU A 198 36.64 10.54 -23.29
CA LEU A 198 37.01 11.96 -23.29
C LEU A 198 38.35 12.21 -24.00
N VAL A 199 39.35 11.37 -23.74
CA VAL A 199 40.65 11.44 -24.45
C VAL A 199 40.47 11.23 -25.96
N TYR A 200 39.62 10.27 -26.35
CA TYR A 200 39.34 10.00 -27.75
C TYR A 200 38.63 11.16 -28.45
N VAL A 201 37.60 11.73 -27.81
CA VAL A 201 36.89 12.92 -28.31
C VAL A 201 37.86 14.10 -28.47
N GLN A 202 38.73 14.33 -27.49
CA GLN A 202 39.76 15.38 -27.59
C GLN A 202 40.71 15.13 -28.76
N LYS A 203 41.16 13.89 -28.99
CA LYS A 203 42.03 13.53 -30.12
C LYS A 203 41.31 13.74 -31.46
N LEU A 204 40.05 13.37 -31.55
CA LEU A 204 39.23 13.57 -32.76
C LEU A 204 39.04 15.05 -33.07
N ASN A 205 38.77 15.87 -32.06
CA ASN A 205 38.67 17.33 -32.24
C ASN A 205 39.98 17.97 -32.67
N ARG A 206 41.12 17.52 -32.11
CA ARG A 206 42.46 17.97 -32.56
C ARG A 206 42.72 17.59 -34.02
N ASN A 207 42.41 16.36 -34.42
CA ASN A 207 42.59 15.89 -35.79
C ASN A 207 41.67 16.63 -36.77
N ARG A 208 40.42 16.89 -36.40
CA ARG A 208 39.50 17.70 -37.20
C ARG A 208 40.05 19.11 -37.42
N LYS A 209 40.54 19.76 -36.37
CA LYS A 209 41.18 21.08 -36.49
C LYS A 209 42.39 21.03 -37.41
N PHE A 210 43.25 20.03 -37.24
CA PHE A 210 44.42 19.84 -38.10
C PHE A 210 44.04 19.67 -39.59
N LEU A 211 42.99 18.89 -39.90
CA LEU A 211 42.51 18.74 -41.27
C LEU A 211 41.97 20.04 -41.85
N LEU A 212 41.22 20.82 -41.05
CA LEU A 212 40.73 22.14 -41.46
C LEU A 212 41.90 23.09 -41.77
N ASP A 213 42.88 23.21 -40.86
CA ASP A 213 44.07 24.03 -41.06
C ASP A 213 44.85 23.60 -42.33
N MET A 214 44.92 22.29 -42.61
CA MET A 214 45.57 21.76 -43.82
C MET A 214 44.80 22.13 -45.09
N THR A 215 43.47 22.04 -45.07
CA THR A 215 42.63 22.45 -46.22
C THR A 215 42.70 23.95 -46.46
N GLU A 216 42.74 24.77 -45.40
CA GLU A 216 42.93 26.22 -45.52
C GLU A 216 44.29 26.55 -46.14
N ARG A 217 45.37 25.89 -45.72
CA ARG A 217 46.69 26.09 -46.35
C ARG A 217 46.72 25.66 -47.82
N ALA A 218 46.07 24.55 -48.15
CA ALA A 218 46.00 24.07 -49.53
C ALA A 218 45.20 25.04 -50.42
N THR A 219 44.06 25.54 -49.94
CA THR A 219 43.25 26.54 -50.67
C THR A 219 43.98 27.87 -50.83
N LEU A 220 44.68 28.36 -49.80
CA LEU A 220 45.52 29.54 -49.90
C LEU A 220 46.64 29.38 -50.95
N ALA A 221 47.33 28.23 -50.96
CA ALA A 221 48.36 27.94 -51.95
C ALA A 221 47.78 27.84 -53.37
N PHE A 222 46.58 27.28 -53.52
CA PHE A 222 45.89 27.23 -54.80
C PHE A 222 45.54 28.62 -55.33
N ASN A 223 44.94 29.48 -54.49
CA ASN A 223 44.60 30.86 -54.86
C ASN A 223 45.85 31.66 -55.26
N GLN A 224 46.95 31.49 -54.52
CA GLN A 224 48.24 32.11 -54.90
C GLN A 224 48.76 31.60 -56.25
N GLY A 225 48.59 30.30 -56.53
CA GLY A 225 48.92 29.73 -57.83
C GLY A 225 48.08 30.32 -58.97
N GLU A 226 46.78 30.49 -58.74
CA GLU A 226 45.85 31.12 -59.69
C GLU A 226 46.24 32.57 -59.98
N ASP A 227 46.52 33.37 -58.93
CA ASP A 227 46.99 34.75 -59.06
C ASP A 227 48.28 34.86 -59.89
N LEU A 228 49.21 33.93 -59.71
CA LEU A 228 50.46 33.87 -60.48
C LEU A 228 50.20 33.52 -61.94
N CYS A 229 49.28 32.57 -62.22
CA CYS A 229 48.87 32.24 -63.57
C CYS A 229 48.26 33.46 -64.28
N TYR A 230 47.34 34.19 -63.63
CA TYR A 230 46.77 35.42 -64.19
C TYR A 230 47.84 36.48 -64.47
N ARG A 231 48.82 36.67 -63.57
CA ARG A 231 49.94 37.60 -63.80
C ARG A 231 50.79 37.19 -65.00
N ILE A 232 51.08 35.90 -65.16
CA ILE A 232 51.83 35.39 -66.32
C ILE A 232 51.04 35.62 -67.62
N GLU A 233 49.73 35.37 -67.61
CA GLU A 233 48.87 35.62 -68.77
C GLU A 233 48.81 37.10 -69.14
N ALA A 234 48.67 37.98 -68.15
CA ALA A 234 48.71 39.43 -68.36
C ALA A 234 50.04 39.88 -68.98
N LEU A 235 51.17 39.38 -68.48
CA LEU A 235 52.51 39.66 -69.05
C LEU A 235 52.66 39.11 -70.48
N LYS A 236 52.13 37.91 -70.76
CA LYS A 236 52.11 37.35 -72.12
C LYS A 236 51.30 38.22 -73.05
N MET A 237 50.11 38.66 -72.65
CA MET A 237 49.26 39.55 -73.46
C MET A 237 49.96 40.90 -73.71
N GLN A 238 50.60 41.47 -72.68
CA GLN A 238 51.38 42.70 -72.82
C GLN A 238 52.54 42.51 -73.82
N GLN A 239 53.32 41.44 -73.68
CA GLN A 239 54.43 41.14 -74.59
C GLN A 239 53.95 40.96 -76.03
N GLN A 240 52.81 40.29 -76.26
CA GLN A 240 52.25 40.15 -77.61
C GLN A 240 51.84 41.52 -78.16
N ARG A 241 51.18 42.38 -77.37
CA ARG A 241 50.83 43.75 -77.79
C ARG A 241 52.07 44.56 -78.17
N GLU A 242 53.11 44.54 -77.35
CA GLU A 242 54.39 45.21 -77.64
C GLU A 242 55.09 44.65 -78.88
N LYS A 243 55.01 43.33 -79.10
CA LYS A 243 55.53 42.70 -80.33
C LYS A 243 54.75 43.18 -81.55
N HIS A 244 53.42 43.21 -81.48
CA HIS A 244 52.58 43.70 -82.57
C HIS A 244 52.86 45.18 -82.89
N ALA A 245 52.98 46.03 -81.86
CA ALA A 245 53.34 47.44 -82.01
C ALA A 245 54.70 47.60 -82.73
N ARG A 246 55.75 46.90 -82.26
CA ARG A 246 57.08 46.94 -82.91
C ARG A 246 57.07 46.44 -84.36
N VAL A 247 56.30 45.40 -84.66
CA VAL A 247 56.14 44.91 -86.04
C VAL A 247 55.45 45.96 -86.90
N GLN A 248 54.41 46.62 -86.40
CA GLN A 248 53.73 47.71 -87.10
C GLN A 248 54.67 48.88 -87.38
N GLU A 249 55.43 49.34 -86.37
CA GLU A 249 56.46 50.38 -86.53
C GLU A 249 57.49 49.99 -87.61
N MET A 250 57.98 48.76 -87.60
CA MET A 250 58.92 48.26 -88.62
C MET A 250 58.31 48.22 -90.02
N VAL A 251 57.03 47.82 -90.15
CA VAL A 251 56.31 47.81 -91.43
C VAL A 251 56.13 49.25 -91.95
N GLU A 252 55.80 50.20 -91.08
CA GLU A 252 55.66 51.61 -91.42
C GLU A 252 57.00 52.24 -91.86
N LEU A 253 58.07 51.99 -91.12
CA LEU A 253 59.43 52.41 -91.51
C LEU A 253 59.83 51.83 -92.86
N ASN A 254 59.60 50.54 -93.07
CA ASN A 254 59.89 49.89 -94.35
C ASN A 254 59.03 50.47 -95.49
N ARG A 255 57.75 50.77 -95.23
CA ARG A 255 56.87 51.44 -96.20
C ARG A 255 57.39 52.83 -96.56
N GLN A 256 57.89 53.59 -95.59
CA GLN A 256 58.51 54.89 -95.83
C GLN A 256 59.79 54.74 -96.67
N ILE A 257 60.68 53.80 -96.35
CA ILE A 257 61.93 53.53 -97.09
C ILE A 257 61.64 53.09 -98.53
N VAL A 258 60.70 52.16 -98.72
CA VAL A 258 60.31 51.71 -100.07
C VAL A 258 59.62 52.84 -100.83
N GLY A 259 58.80 53.64 -100.16
CA GLY A 259 58.16 54.82 -100.72
C GLY A 259 59.17 55.85 -101.24
N THR A 260 60.17 56.21 -100.42
CA THR A 260 61.24 57.13 -100.84
C THR A 260 62.12 56.54 -101.93
N ARG A 261 62.46 55.25 -101.85
CA ARG A 261 63.21 54.55 -102.91
C ARG A 261 62.48 54.54 -104.25
N LYS A 262 61.19 54.19 -104.26
CA LYS A 262 60.36 54.20 -105.48
C LYS A 262 60.15 55.60 -106.02
N MET A 263 59.98 56.60 -105.14
CA MET A 263 59.91 58.00 -105.55
C MET A 263 61.22 58.43 -106.24
N ASN A 264 62.37 58.11 -105.64
CA ASN A 264 63.68 58.40 -106.23
C ASN A 264 63.89 57.67 -107.56
N GLU A 265 63.51 56.39 -107.67
CA GLU A 265 63.57 55.61 -108.90
C GLU A 265 62.64 56.19 -109.98
N PHE A 266 61.44 56.63 -109.60
CA PHE A 266 60.50 57.30 -110.49
C PHE A 266 61.06 58.64 -110.99
N LEU A 267 61.63 59.47 -110.11
CA LEU A 267 62.28 60.72 -110.48
C LEU A 267 63.48 60.48 -111.40
N TYR A 268 64.29 59.46 -111.10
CA TYR A 268 65.41 59.04 -111.96
C TYR A 268 64.91 58.62 -113.35
N THR A 269 63.87 57.78 -113.41
CA THR A 269 63.28 57.30 -114.67
C THR A 269 62.60 58.41 -115.46
N LYS A 270 61.96 59.37 -114.79
CA LYS A 270 61.35 60.55 -115.43
C LYS A 270 62.42 61.52 -115.94
N GLY A 271 63.60 61.54 -115.33
CA GLY A 271 64.78 62.28 -115.81
C GLY A 271 65.31 61.77 -117.16
N PHE A 272 65.02 60.51 -117.53
CA PHE A 272 65.24 60.04 -118.89
C PHE A 272 64.12 60.54 -119.80
N GLN A 273 64.43 61.59 -120.57
CA GLN A 273 63.60 62.01 -121.70
C GLN A 273 63.47 60.83 -122.67
N ARG A 274 62.31 60.17 -122.68
CA ARG A 274 61.98 59.21 -123.73
C ARG A 274 61.52 59.98 -124.96
N PRO A 275 62.14 59.80 -126.14
CA PRO A 275 61.43 60.07 -127.37
C PRO A 275 60.23 59.13 -127.42
N VAL A 276 59.02 59.68 -127.54
CA VAL A 276 57.79 58.92 -127.74
C VAL A 276 57.86 58.30 -129.13
N ALA A 277 58.49 57.13 -129.23
CA ALA A 277 58.37 56.28 -130.40
C ALA A 277 56.97 55.66 -130.38
N ALA A 278 56.25 55.85 -131.49
CA ALA A 278 54.91 55.32 -131.70
C ALA A 278 54.82 53.84 -131.33
N LEU A 279 53.69 53.46 -130.73
CA LEU A 279 53.36 52.13 -130.25
C LEU A 279 53.51 51.10 -131.39
N ASP A 280 54.63 50.39 -131.42
CA ASP A 280 54.94 49.41 -132.46
C ASP A 280 54.00 48.20 -132.35
N LEU A 281 53.24 47.92 -133.40
CA LEU A 281 52.24 46.84 -133.51
C LEU A 281 52.87 45.46 -133.24
N MET A 282 54.18 45.33 -133.41
CA MET A 282 54.98 44.15 -133.05
C MET A 282 54.94 43.81 -131.55
N LEU A 283 54.95 44.81 -130.68
CA LEU A 283 54.97 44.60 -129.22
C LEU A 283 53.59 44.18 -128.69
N VAL A 284 52.51 44.64 -129.32
CA VAL A 284 51.14 44.19 -129.01
C VAL A 284 50.98 42.72 -129.37
N ARG A 285 51.47 42.28 -130.54
CA ARG A 285 51.47 40.86 -130.92
C ARG A 285 52.27 39.99 -129.96
N LYS A 286 53.46 40.46 -129.53
CA LYS A 286 54.30 39.73 -128.56
C LYS A 286 53.61 39.58 -127.20
N ARG A 287 52.90 40.62 -126.75
CA ARG A 287 52.06 40.59 -125.53
C ARG A 287 50.92 39.57 -125.64
N ASP A 288 50.27 39.48 -126.79
CA ASP A 288 49.12 38.59 -126.98
C ASP A 288 49.52 37.11 -127.14
N ILE A 289 50.73 36.84 -127.66
CA ILE A 289 51.34 35.50 -127.62
C ILE A 289 51.67 35.11 -126.19
N PHE A 290 52.31 35.98 -125.41
CA PHE A 290 52.63 35.73 -124.01
C PHE A 290 51.37 35.50 -123.15
N LYS A 291 50.30 36.26 -123.39
CA LYS A 291 48.98 36.05 -122.76
C LYS A 291 48.33 34.72 -123.14
N ARG A 292 48.58 34.20 -124.34
CA ARG A 292 48.10 32.86 -124.74
C ARG A 292 48.88 31.76 -124.03
N GLU A 293 50.21 31.82 -124.05
CA GLU A 293 51.05 30.83 -123.36
C GLU A 293 50.77 30.78 -121.85
N HIS A 294 50.51 31.92 -121.21
CA HIS A 294 50.13 31.95 -119.80
C HIS A 294 48.74 31.36 -119.55
N ARG A 295 47.77 31.60 -120.44
CA ARG A 295 46.46 30.95 -120.36
C ARG A 295 46.56 29.43 -120.50
N ASP A 296 47.42 28.95 -121.41
CA ASP A 296 47.67 27.52 -121.60
C ASP A 296 48.34 26.89 -120.37
N LYS A 297 49.28 27.59 -119.72
CA LYS A 297 49.87 27.15 -118.45
C LYS A 297 48.84 27.09 -117.32
N VAL A 298 47.98 28.11 -117.20
CA VAL A 298 46.89 28.12 -116.21
C VAL A 298 45.92 26.95 -116.46
N HIS A 299 45.58 26.66 -117.71
CA HIS A 299 44.74 25.53 -118.05
C HIS A 299 45.40 24.19 -117.69
N LYS A 300 46.70 24.03 -117.96
CA LYS A 300 47.47 22.84 -117.57
C LYS A 300 47.51 22.65 -116.05
N TYR A 301 47.79 23.70 -115.27
CA TYR A 301 47.76 23.63 -113.82
C TYR A 301 46.35 23.37 -113.27
N GLY A 302 45.31 23.96 -113.87
CA GLY A 302 43.92 23.67 -113.53
C GLY A 302 43.55 22.21 -113.78
N ALA A 303 44.00 21.63 -114.90
CA ALA A 303 43.81 20.21 -115.21
C ALA A 303 44.54 19.30 -114.21
N ILE A 304 45.78 19.64 -113.84
CA ILE A 304 46.55 18.91 -112.81
C ILE A 304 45.80 18.99 -111.47
N ILE A 305 45.38 20.18 -111.03
CA ILE A 305 44.64 20.34 -109.76
C ILE A 305 43.35 19.53 -109.76
N ASN A 306 42.58 19.55 -110.86
CA ASN A 306 41.35 18.77 -110.96
C ASN A 306 41.62 17.26 -111.00
N HIS A 307 42.72 16.83 -111.62
CA HIS A 307 43.16 15.44 -111.61
C HIS A 307 43.61 15.01 -110.21
N THR A 308 44.38 15.84 -109.50
CA THR A 308 44.80 15.61 -108.11
C THR A 308 43.61 15.60 -107.17
N LYS A 309 42.59 16.45 -107.36
CA LYS A 309 41.33 16.42 -106.61
C LYS A 309 40.56 15.11 -106.79
N LYS A 310 40.54 14.57 -108.01
CA LYS A 310 39.95 13.25 -108.32
C LYS A 310 40.77 12.09 -107.73
N LEU A 311 42.10 12.15 -107.80
CA LEU A 311 43.00 11.16 -107.19
C LEU A 311 42.91 11.14 -105.66
N LEU A 312 42.77 12.31 -105.04
CA LEU A 312 42.62 12.45 -103.59
C LEU A 312 41.17 12.24 -103.12
N ASN A 313 40.23 11.93 -104.01
CA ASN A 313 38.81 11.75 -103.71
C ASN A 313 38.25 12.86 -102.81
N VAL A 314 38.53 14.14 -103.10
CA VAL A 314 38.11 15.26 -102.25
C VAL A 314 36.58 15.30 -102.05
N ASP A 315 35.82 14.75 -102.99
CA ASP A 315 34.36 14.61 -102.91
C ASP A 315 33.91 13.67 -101.76
N THR A 316 34.75 12.72 -101.30
CA THR A 316 34.42 11.83 -100.16
C THR A 316 34.57 12.53 -98.80
N ILE A 317 35.32 13.63 -98.71
CA ILE A 317 35.47 14.41 -97.47
C ILE A 317 34.11 14.99 -97.05
N HIS A 318 33.28 15.40 -98.02
CA HIS A 318 31.94 15.89 -97.72
C HIS A 318 31.03 14.81 -97.12
N HIS A 319 31.17 13.55 -97.56
CA HIS A 319 30.46 12.43 -96.94
C HIS A 319 30.93 12.13 -95.52
N VAL A 320 32.25 12.20 -95.27
CA VAL A 320 32.80 12.04 -93.91
C VAL A 320 32.34 13.16 -92.99
N LEU A 321 32.34 14.41 -93.46
CA LEU A 321 31.82 15.55 -92.70
C LEU A 321 30.33 15.39 -92.36
N PHE A 322 29.52 14.92 -93.32
CA PHE A 322 28.11 14.64 -93.09
C PHE A 322 27.87 13.54 -92.06
N GLU A 323 28.64 12.43 -92.10
CA GLU A 323 28.54 11.38 -91.09
C GLU A 323 29.01 11.85 -89.71
N ILE A 324 30.05 12.71 -89.64
CA ILE A 324 30.47 13.34 -88.38
C ILE A 324 29.36 14.25 -87.82
N GLU A 325 28.71 15.06 -88.65
CA GLU A 325 27.61 15.92 -88.24
C GLU A 325 26.44 15.10 -87.70
N LYS A 326 26.06 14.03 -88.40
CA LYS A 326 25.03 13.09 -87.96
C LYS A 326 25.39 12.37 -86.65
N GLN A 327 26.67 12.04 -86.44
CA GLN A 327 27.16 11.50 -85.17
C GLN A 327 27.07 12.56 -84.05
N GLN A 328 27.48 13.79 -84.33
CA GLN A 328 27.40 14.90 -83.37
C GLN A 328 25.95 15.17 -82.94
N GLU A 329 24.99 15.16 -83.87
CA GLU A 329 23.57 15.31 -83.53
C GLU A 329 23.07 14.23 -82.58
N LYS A 330 23.47 12.97 -82.80
CA LYS A 330 23.13 11.85 -81.89
C LYS A 330 23.74 12.04 -80.52
N TYR A 331 25.02 12.43 -80.44
CA TYR A 331 25.68 12.69 -79.16
C TYR A 331 25.07 13.89 -78.43
N MET A 332 24.67 14.93 -79.15
CA MET A 332 23.97 16.09 -78.59
C MET A 332 22.59 15.71 -78.07
N ALA A 333 21.86 14.85 -78.78
CA ALA A 333 20.58 14.31 -78.29
C ALA A 333 20.76 13.44 -77.04
N LEU A 334 21.79 12.59 -77.00
CA LEU A 334 22.12 11.78 -75.84
C LEU A 334 22.52 12.64 -74.63
N PHE A 335 23.33 13.67 -74.86
CA PHE A 335 23.73 14.61 -73.79
C PHE A 335 22.52 15.36 -73.22
N ARG A 336 21.61 15.82 -74.08
CA ARG A 336 20.34 16.42 -73.63
C ARG A 336 19.50 15.43 -72.82
N TYR A 337 19.40 14.18 -73.27
CA TYR A 337 18.69 13.15 -72.52
C TYR A 337 19.31 12.93 -71.14
N ILE A 338 20.64 12.80 -71.04
CA ILE A 338 21.36 12.62 -69.78
C ILE A 338 21.09 13.80 -68.84
N ASN A 339 21.17 15.03 -69.33
CA ASN A 339 20.91 16.22 -68.51
C ASN A 339 19.47 16.22 -67.99
N ILE A 340 18.47 16.00 -68.86
CA ILE A 340 17.06 15.93 -68.43
C ILE A 340 16.84 14.79 -67.43
N THR A 341 17.51 13.65 -67.59
CA THR A 341 17.41 12.57 -66.61
C THR A 341 18.09 12.91 -65.29
N ASN A 342 19.20 13.63 -65.31
CA ASN A 342 19.87 14.09 -64.08
C ASN A 342 19.00 15.12 -63.36
N ASP A 343 18.41 16.09 -64.07
CA ASP A 343 17.48 17.06 -63.50
C ASP A 343 16.30 16.35 -62.81
N LYS A 344 15.75 15.29 -63.44
CA LYS A 344 14.69 14.46 -62.83
C LYS A 344 15.16 13.66 -61.62
N ILE A 345 16.42 13.22 -61.60
CA ILE A 345 17.01 12.53 -60.44
C ILE A 345 17.19 13.52 -59.29
N GLU A 346 17.62 14.75 -59.57
CA GLU A 346 17.74 15.83 -58.59
C GLU A 346 16.36 16.18 -58.01
N GLU A 347 15.34 16.36 -58.84
CA GLU A 347 13.95 16.59 -58.40
C GLU A 347 13.44 15.43 -57.52
N ALA A 348 13.69 14.18 -57.91
CA ALA A 348 13.30 13.02 -57.12
C ALA A 348 14.04 12.96 -55.76
N ASN A 349 15.31 13.35 -55.72
CA ASN A 349 16.09 13.41 -54.48
C ASN A 349 15.60 14.53 -53.55
N GLU A 350 15.21 15.69 -54.10
CA GLU A 350 14.60 16.78 -53.33
C GLU A 350 13.28 16.32 -52.70
N ILE A 351 12.41 15.68 -53.47
CA ILE A 351 11.16 15.10 -52.96
C ILE A 351 11.43 14.06 -51.87
N ALA A 352 12.42 13.17 -52.07
CA ALA A 352 12.79 12.17 -51.08
C ALA A 352 13.28 12.81 -49.77
N HIS A 353 14.11 13.85 -49.88
CA HIS A 353 14.61 14.59 -48.72
C HIS A 353 13.48 15.31 -47.97
N ASP A 354 12.53 15.92 -48.68
CA ASP A 354 11.36 16.56 -48.07
C ASP A 354 10.46 15.53 -47.35
N LEU A 355 10.25 14.36 -47.94
CA LEU A 355 9.52 13.27 -47.29
C LEU A 355 10.23 12.75 -46.04
N GLU A 356 11.57 12.64 -46.06
CA GLU A 356 12.35 12.27 -44.88
C GLU A 356 12.20 13.30 -43.75
N LYS A 357 12.22 14.59 -44.10
CA LYS A 357 12.02 15.70 -43.16
C LYS A 357 10.61 15.68 -42.55
N ASP A 358 9.58 15.46 -43.37
CA ASP A 358 8.20 15.34 -42.90
C ASP A 358 8.03 14.12 -41.97
N ASN A 359 8.67 12.99 -42.29
CA ASN A 359 8.63 11.80 -41.45
C ASN A 359 9.32 12.04 -40.09
N GLN A 360 10.45 12.75 -40.07
CA GLN A 360 11.08 13.18 -38.82
C GLN A 360 10.16 14.10 -38.00
N CYS A 361 9.50 15.07 -38.62
CA CYS A 361 8.52 15.94 -37.95
C CYS A 361 7.34 15.15 -37.37
N LEU A 362 6.81 14.17 -38.10
CA LEU A 362 5.73 13.29 -37.63
C LEU A 362 6.18 12.42 -36.45
N GLN A 363 7.38 11.83 -36.51
CA GLN A 363 7.94 11.04 -35.40
C GLN A 363 8.14 11.90 -34.14
N GLU A 364 8.59 13.14 -34.29
CA GLU A 364 8.70 14.07 -33.18
C GLU A 364 7.33 14.42 -32.59
N ALA A 365 6.33 14.69 -33.44
CA ALA A 365 4.97 14.98 -33.01
C ALA A 365 4.35 13.78 -32.26
N GLU A 366 4.56 12.57 -32.76
CA GLU A 366 4.10 11.34 -32.11
C GLU A 366 4.80 11.13 -30.77
N ARG A 367 6.12 11.37 -30.69
CA ARG A 367 6.87 11.31 -29.44
C ARG A 367 6.34 12.32 -28.42
N ARG A 368 6.05 13.55 -28.84
CA ARG A 368 5.45 14.59 -27.99
C ARG A 368 4.06 14.15 -27.49
N LYS A 369 3.24 13.57 -28.36
CA LYS A 369 1.91 13.04 -28.01
C LYS A 369 2.02 11.91 -26.97
N ARG A 370 2.91 10.91 -27.20
CA ARG A 370 3.18 9.82 -26.24
C ARG A 370 3.65 10.35 -24.87
N CYS A 371 4.52 11.35 -24.85
CA CYS A 371 4.92 12.00 -23.59
C CYS A 371 3.77 12.72 -22.88
N SER A 372 2.88 13.39 -23.63
CA SER A 372 1.70 14.06 -23.09
C SER A 372 0.71 13.04 -22.50
N ASP A 373 0.43 11.96 -23.24
CA ASP A 373 -0.48 10.91 -22.80
C ASP A 373 0.07 10.15 -21.59
N ALA A 374 1.38 9.90 -21.53
CA ALA A 374 2.03 9.34 -20.34
C ALA A 374 1.94 10.27 -19.11
N ARG A 375 1.97 11.59 -19.30
CA ARG A 375 1.76 12.56 -18.21
C ARG A 375 0.30 12.55 -17.73
N LYS A 376 -0.67 12.54 -18.66
CA LYS A 376 -2.10 12.43 -18.33
C LYS A 376 -2.41 11.13 -17.59
N SER A 377 -1.92 9.99 -18.10
CA SER A 377 -2.08 8.70 -17.43
C SER A 377 -1.49 8.68 -16.01
N LYS A 378 -0.32 9.30 -15.80
CA LYS A 378 0.25 9.45 -14.45
C LYS A 378 -0.63 10.30 -13.53
N GLN A 379 -1.18 11.40 -14.04
CA GLN A 379 -2.13 12.24 -13.29
C GLN A 379 -3.42 11.48 -12.96
N ASP A 380 -3.96 10.70 -13.90
CA ASP A 380 -5.16 9.91 -13.69
C ASP A 380 -4.94 8.79 -12.66
N VAL A 381 -3.78 8.14 -12.68
CA VAL A 381 -3.39 7.15 -11.65
C VAL A 381 -3.25 7.81 -10.27
N GLN A 382 -2.70 9.02 -10.18
CA GLN A 382 -2.62 9.77 -8.93
C GLN A 382 -4.02 10.13 -8.41
N ARG A 383 -4.91 10.64 -9.26
CA ARG A 383 -6.31 10.93 -8.92
C ARG A 383 -7.06 9.69 -8.45
N LEU A 384 -6.85 8.55 -9.10
CA LEU A 384 -7.42 7.26 -8.68
C LEU A 384 -6.95 6.86 -7.28
N ARG A 385 -5.65 7.00 -6.98
CA ARG A 385 -5.11 6.72 -5.64
C ARG A 385 -5.68 7.66 -4.58
N GLU A 386 -5.80 8.95 -4.87
CA GLU A 386 -6.42 9.93 -3.98
C GLU A 386 -7.88 9.57 -3.70
N CYS A 387 -8.63 9.21 -4.75
CA CYS A 387 -10.03 8.81 -4.63
C CYS A 387 -10.19 7.50 -3.83
N GLN A 388 -9.30 6.52 -4.02
CA GLN A 388 -9.23 5.29 -3.22
C GLN A 388 -8.94 5.57 -1.74
N LEU A 389 -8.00 6.49 -1.47
CA LEU A 389 -7.68 6.90 -0.10
C LEU A 389 -8.87 7.60 0.57
N GLN A 390 -9.58 8.45 -0.17
CA GLN A 390 -10.80 9.11 0.32
C GLN A 390 -11.90 8.08 0.58
N THR A 391 -12.14 7.13 -0.32
CA THR A 391 -13.16 6.08 -0.10
C THR A 391 -12.82 5.20 1.10
N ALA A 392 -11.54 4.88 1.32
CA ALA A 392 -11.09 4.15 2.50
C ALA A 392 -11.36 4.93 3.81
N LYS A 393 -11.08 6.25 3.82
CA LYS A 393 -11.39 7.12 4.96
C LYS A 393 -12.89 7.17 5.24
N MET A 394 -13.72 7.40 4.22
CA MET A 394 -15.18 7.41 4.37
C MET A 394 -15.70 6.06 4.88
N HIS A 395 -15.13 4.94 4.44
CA HIS A 395 -15.49 3.61 4.98
C HIS A 395 -15.12 3.46 6.46
N GLU A 396 -13.99 4.01 6.88
CA GLU A 396 -13.55 3.98 8.27
C GLU A 396 -14.42 4.89 9.15
N GLU A 397 -14.82 6.06 8.66
CA GLU A 397 -15.79 6.94 9.31
C GLU A 397 -17.16 6.26 9.44
N ILE A 398 -17.66 5.61 8.39
CA ILE A 398 -18.91 4.83 8.44
C ILE A 398 -18.80 3.72 9.49
N LYS A 399 -17.69 2.98 9.54
CA LYS A 399 -17.47 1.95 10.56
C LYS A 399 -17.47 2.54 11.98
N GLN A 400 -16.83 3.68 12.19
CA GLN A 400 -16.83 4.37 13.49
C GLN A 400 -18.23 4.86 13.89
N GLN A 401 -19.00 5.39 12.93
CA GLN A 401 -20.39 5.77 13.17
C GLN A 401 -21.25 4.56 13.49
N GLN A 402 -21.03 3.43 12.80
CA GLN A 402 -21.77 2.19 13.02
C GLN A 402 -21.47 1.58 14.40
N THR A 403 -20.20 1.54 14.82
CA THR A 403 -19.85 1.10 16.18
C THR A 403 -20.37 2.06 17.25
N SER A 404 -20.38 3.37 17.00
CA SER A 404 -21.00 4.35 17.89
C SER A 404 -22.52 4.14 17.99
N LEU A 405 -23.18 3.83 16.88
CA LEU A 405 -24.61 3.49 16.83
C LEU A 405 -24.91 2.19 17.59
N GLU A 406 -24.09 1.16 17.41
CA GLU A 406 -24.20 -0.11 18.15
C GLU A 406 -24.01 0.11 19.66
N LEU A 407 -23.05 0.95 20.07
CA LEU A 407 -22.85 1.32 21.48
C LEU A 407 -24.06 2.09 22.03
N LYS A 408 -24.61 3.04 21.26
CA LYS A 408 -25.83 3.77 21.62
C LYS A 408 -27.05 2.85 21.71
N LEU A 409 -27.18 1.90 20.79
CA LEU A 409 -28.24 0.89 20.84
C LEU A 409 -28.08 -0.04 22.03
N ALA A 410 -26.86 -0.50 22.33
CA ALA A 410 -26.59 -1.34 23.50
C ALA A 410 -26.85 -0.60 24.82
N THR A 411 -26.51 0.69 24.91
CA THR A 411 -26.82 1.52 26.08
C THR A 411 -28.32 1.77 26.21
N VAL A 412 -29.04 1.97 25.10
CA VAL A 412 -30.50 2.02 25.11
C VAL A 412 -31.10 0.67 25.52
N GLU A 413 -30.66 -0.45 24.95
CA GLU A 413 -31.12 -1.79 25.33
C GLU A 413 -30.84 -2.08 26.82
N HIS A 414 -29.69 -1.63 27.34
CA HIS A 414 -29.37 -1.76 28.75
C HIS A 414 -30.24 -0.85 29.64
N ALA A 415 -30.44 0.42 29.27
CA ALA A 415 -31.33 1.33 29.98
C ALA A 415 -32.78 0.81 29.99
N LEU A 416 -33.24 0.25 28.87
CA LEU A 416 -34.54 -0.42 28.80
C LEU A 416 -34.55 -1.63 29.75
N SER A 417 -33.55 -2.51 29.71
CA SER A 417 -33.47 -3.68 30.62
C SER A 417 -33.56 -3.28 32.10
N LEU A 418 -32.96 -2.15 32.50
CA LEU A 418 -33.03 -1.61 33.86
C LEU A 418 -34.42 -1.09 34.25
N VAL A 419 -35.21 -0.60 33.29
CA VAL A 419 -36.61 -0.18 33.48
C VAL A 419 -37.57 -1.40 33.60
N GLY A 420 -37.05 -2.63 33.45
CA GLY A 420 -37.87 -3.85 33.42
C GLY A 420 -38.63 -4.00 32.10
N TYR A 421 -38.01 -3.60 31.00
CA TYR A 421 -38.57 -3.74 29.66
C TYR A 421 -38.57 -5.18 29.18
N ASP A 422 -39.72 -5.61 28.66
CA ASP A 422 -39.87 -6.92 28.03
C ASP A 422 -40.05 -6.73 26.52
N ARG A 423 -38.97 -6.96 25.75
CA ARG A 423 -38.91 -6.72 24.28
C ARG A 423 -40.05 -7.43 23.54
N ALA A 424 -40.52 -8.56 24.07
CA ALA A 424 -41.64 -9.33 23.52
C ALA A 424 -42.99 -8.61 23.63
N LYS A 425 -43.26 -7.89 24.74
CA LYS A 425 -44.55 -7.20 24.97
C LYS A 425 -44.74 -5.97 24.09
N ILE A 426 -43.66 -5.24 23.80
CA ILE A 426 -43.73 -4.03 22.95
C ILE A 426 -43.69 -4.39 21.47
N VAL A 427 -43.00 -5.46 21.07
CA VAL A 427 -43.12 -5.99 19.71
C VAL A 427 -44.55 -6.49 19.46
N GLN A 428 -45.21 -7.11 20.45
CA GLN A 428 -46.64 -7.44 20.38
C GLN A 428 -47.57 -6.20 20.31
N LEU A 429 -47.21 -5.09 20.95
CA LEU A 429 -47.99 -3.83 20.92
C LEU A 429 -47.73 -2.98 19.67
N LEU A 430 -46.55 -3.05 19.07
CA LEU A 430 -46.14 -2.32 17.86
C LEU A 430 -46.47 -3.10 16.57
N ALA A 431 -46.33 -4.42 16.59
CA ALA A 431 -46.71 -5.31 15.51
C ALA A 431 -47.79 -6.26 16.06
N GLY A 432 -49.06 -5.89 15.89
CA GLY A 432 -50.18 -6.73 16.30
C GLY A 432 -50.03 -8.14 15.72
N SER A 433 -49.71 -9.10 16.58
CA SER A 433 -49.63 -10.57 16.44
C SER A 433 -49.02 -11.23 15.19
N ASN A 434 -48.82 -10.58 14.04
CA ASN A 434 -48.35 -11.20 12.80
C ASN A 434 -47.22 -10.38 12.15
N SER A 435 -46.11 -11.05 11.85
CA SER A 435 -44.79 -10.46 11.57
C SER A 435 -44.56 -9.92 10.15
N THR A 436 -45.61 -9.70 9.33
CA THR A 436 -45.40 -9.38 7.89
C THR A 436 -45.88 -8.02 7.41
N ASP A 437 -46.62 -7.22 8.19
CA ASP A 437 -47.09 -5.90 7.75
C ASP A 437 -46.50 -4.74 8.56
N ARG A 438 -45.37 -4.20 8.08
CA ARG A 438 -44.73 -2.97 8.60
C ARG A 438 -45.44 -1.67 8.17
N SER A 439 -46.57 -1.75 7.46
CA SER A 439 -47.29 -0.59 6.89
C SER A 439 -48.38 0.02 7.77
N ARG A 440 -48.60 -0.50 8.99
CA ARG A 440 -49.66 -0.05 9.92
C ARG A 440 -49.14 0.51 11.25
N LEU A 441 -48.06 1.29 11.23
CA LEU A 441 -47.68 2.11 12.39
C LEU A 441 -48.57 3.36 12.45
N THR A 442 -49.69 3.29 13.16
CA THR A 442 -50.53 4.45 13.52
C THR A 442 -49.87 5.28 14.62
N GLU A 443 -49.92 6.62 14.53
CA GLU A 443 -49.34 7.52 15.56
C GLU A 443 -49.80 7.19 16.99
N ASP A 444 -51.04 6.71 17.14
CA ASP A 444 -51.64 6.43 18.45
C ASP A 444 -51.03 5.21 19.15
N SER A 445 -50.58 4.19 18.40
CA SER A 445 -49.92 3.02 19.00
C SER A 445 -48.51 3.36 19.49
N VAL A 446 -47.81 4.24 18.78
CA VAL A 446 -46.50 4.77 19.19
C VAL A 446 -46.65 5.68 20.42
N LYS A 447 -47.66 6.58 20.44
CA LYS A 447 -47.95 7.44 21.60
C LYS A 447 -48.30 6.62 22.85
N MET A 448 -49.07 5.54 22.71
CA MET A 448 -49.42 4.64 23.82
C MET A 448 -48.20 3.91 24.41
N VAL A 449 -47.30 3.40 23.56
CA VAL A 449 -46.07 2.77 24.01
C VAL A 449 -45.20 3.80 24.74
N LEU A 450 -44.98 4.98 24.15
CA LEU A 450 -44.23 6.07 24.77
C LEU A 450 -44.82 6.49 26.13
N ALA A 451 -46.15 6.63 26.25
CA ALA A 451 -46.82 6.98 27.51
C ALA A 451 -46.71 5.90 28.60
N THR A 452 -46.46 4.65 28.21
CA THR A 452 -46.26 3.53 29.14
C THR A 452 -44.81 3.49 29.64
N ILE A 453 -43.86 3.84 28.78
CA ILE A 453 -42.46 4.08 29.15
C ILE A 453 -42.37 5.26 30.11
N GLU A 454 -43.01 6.36 29.75
CA GLU A 454 -42.96 7.61 30.49
C GLU A 454 -43.47 7.42 31.92
N ARG A 455 -44.58 6.68 32.11
CA ARG A 455 -45.06 6.31 33.45
C ARG A 455 -44.05 5.50 34.26
N ARG A 456 -43.37 4.53 33.64
CA ARG A 456 -42.39 3.66 34.31
C ARG A 456 -41.09 4.39 34.64
N VAL A 457 -40.64 5.26 33.76
CA VAL A 457 -39.47 6.14 33.98
C VAL A 457 -39.77 7.16 35.08
N LEU A 458 -40.95 7.76 35.10
CA LEU A 458 -41.40 8.63 36.20
C LEU A 458 -41.49 7.89 37.54
N GLU A 459 -41.84 6.61 37.53
CA GLU A 459 -41.87 5.75 38.73
C GLU A 459 -40.45 5.44 39.25
N MET A 460 -39.48 5.20 38.35
CA MET A 460 -38.07 5.03 38.74
C MET A 460 -37.39 6.33 39.17
N ILE A 461 -37.70 7.48 38.56
CA ILE A 461 -37.18 8.79 39.00
C ILE A 461 -37.67 9.08 40.43
N ARG A 462 -38.94 8.77 40.74
CA ARG A 462 -39.47 8.87 42.11
C ARG A 462 -38.79 7.91 43.11
N MET A 463 -38.24 6.79 42.63
CA MET A 463 -37.46 5.86 43.46
C MET A 463 -35.99 6.30 43.59
N ALA A 464 -35.41 6.91 42.56
CA ALA A 464 -34.04 7.45 42.57
C ALA A 464 -33.93 8.72 43.43
N ASP A 465 -34.92 9.62 43.39
CA ASP A 465 -35.03 10.79 44.27
C ASP A 465 -35.16 10.41 45.76
N ALA A 466 -35.60 9.18 46.06
CA ALA A 466 -35.65 8.64 47.42
C ALA A 466 -34.31 8.03 47.88
N THR A 467 -33.41 7.68 46.96
CA THR A 467 -32.10 7.07 47.26
C THR A 467 -30.90 8.04 47.14
N ASP A 468 -31.07 9.21 46.50
CA ASP A 468 -30.00 10.21 46.32
C ASP A 468 -29.76 11.16 47.53
N ARG A 469 -30.18 10.77 48.74
CA ARG A 469 -29.75 11.45 50.00
C ARG A 469 -28.50 10.84 50.64
N ALA A 470 -27.80 9.92 49.97
CA ALA A 470 -26.56 9.34 50.48
C ALA A 470 -25.60 8.96 49.34
N GLY A 471 -24.88 9.94 48.78
CA GLY A 471 -23.83 9.67 47.80
C GLY A 471 -23.26 10.93 47.18
N GLU A 472 -22.04 11.28 47.61
CA GLU A 472 -21.24 12.40 47.15
C GLU A 472 -20.78 12.31 45.68
N GLU A 473 -20.50 13.51 45.12
CA GLU A 473 -19.62 13.80 43.98
C GLU A 473 -20.01 13.33 42.56
N ALA A 474 -20.53 14.28 41.75
CA ALA A 474 -20.16 14.38 40.34
C ALA A 474 -20.18 15.86 39.90
N LYS A 475 -19.00 16.49 39.92
CA LYS A 475 -18.75 17.81 39.33
C LYS A 475 -19.14 17.78 37.86
N GLY A 476 -20.17 18.54 37.49
CA GLY A 476 -20.47 18.89 36.12
C GLY A 476 -19.28 19.64 35.51
N LEU A 477 -18.58 18.98 34.59
CA LEU A 477 -17.55 19.58 33.74
C LEU A 477 -18.22 20.63 32.84
N VAL A 478 -18.12 21.89 33.25
CA VAL A 478 -18.29 23.06 32.39
C VAL A 478 -17.12 23.06 31.40
N ILE A 479 -17.37 22.58 30.18
CA ILE A 479 -16.44 22.67 29.05
C ILE A 479 -16.64 24.04 28.38
N GLU A 480 -16.22 25.12 29.05
CA GLU A 480 -16.18 26.46 28.45
C GLU A 480 -14.82 27.18 28.62
N GLY A 481 -13.79 26.50 29.13
CA GLY A 481 -12.59 27.18 29.64
C GLY A 481 -11.23 26.84 29.06
N LEU A 482 -11.08 25.95 28.07
CA LEU A 482 -9.75 25.51 27.62
C LEU A 482 -9.71 25.29 26.12
N TYR A 483 -9.46 26.35 25.33
CA TYR A 483 -8.46 26.37 24.25
C TYR A 483 -8.33 27.83 23.78
N ALA A 484 -7.36 28.56 24.33
CA ALA A 484 -6.74 29.62 23.53
C ALA A 484 -6.01 28.90 22.39
N SER A 485 -6.64 28.83 21.22
CA SER A 485 -6.04 28.19 20.05
C SER A 485 -4.68 28.85 19.76
N PRO A 486 -3.59 28.09 19.59
CA PRO A 486 -2.30 28.67 19.27
C PRO A 486 -2.42 29.46 17.95
N GLN A 487 -2.16 30.76 18.04
CA GLN A 487 -2.20 31.68 16.90
C GLN A 487 -1.08 31.31 15.91
N CYS A 488 -1.35 31.44 14.61
CA CYS A 488 -0.43 30.99 13.56
C CYS A 488 0.86 31.83 13.52
N ALA A 489 1.98 31.27 13.99
CA ALA A 489 3.29 31.93 13.99
C ALA A 489 3.75 32.34 12.58
N GLU A 490 3.42 31.57 11.54
CA GLU A 490 3.79 31.91 10.15
C GLU A 490 3.10 33.18 9.64
N CYS A 491 1.94 33.56 10.18
CA CYS A 491 1.28 34.81 9.81
C CYS A 491 1.91 36.04 10.48
N ALA A 492 2.57 35.84 11.63
CA ALA A 492 3.38 36.88 12.26
C ALA A 492 4.73 37.06 11.53
N GLU A 493 5.27 35.99 10.93
CA GLU A 493 6.55 36.00 10.19
C GLU A 493 6.39 36.38 8.70
N GLY A 494 5.24 36.13 8.09
CA GLY A 494 5.02 36.32 6.64
C GLY A 494 5.19 37.75 6.12
N GLN A 495 5.16 38.76 6.99
CA GLN A 495 5.47 40.14 6.59
C GLN A 495 6.96 40.43 6.46
N ASP A 496 7.84 39.73 7.19
CA ASP A 496 9.30 39.92 7.06
C ASP A 496 9.85 39.22 5.82
N VAL A 497 9.24 38.08 5.42
CA VAL A 497 9.64 37.37 4.20
C VAL A 497 9.22 38.16 2.94
N ASN A 498 8.06 38.83 2.96
CA ASN A 498 7.57 39.63 1.83
C ASN A 498 8.18 41.03 1.71
N GLN A 499 8.98 41.49 2.68
CA GLN A 499 9.71 42.76 2.58
C GLN A 499 11.10 42.61 1.93
N HIS A 500 11.56 41.39 1.68
CA HIS A 500 12.93 41.10 1.26
C HIS A 500 12.99 40.29 -0.04
N ASP A 501 12.14 40.62 -1.02
CA ASP A 501 12.09 39.90 -2.30
C ASP A 501 13.34 40.08 -3.19
N GLU A 502 14.33 40.90 -2.83
CA GLU A 502 15.52 41.11 -3.68
C GLU A 502 16.90 41.10 -2.98
N ARG A 503 17.01 40.82 -1.67
CA ARG A 503 18.34 40.73 -1.02
C ARG A 503 18.43 39.55 -0.05
N ILE A 504 19.49 38.74 -0.19
CA ILE A 504 19.85 37.66 0.72
C ILE A 504 20.22 38.29 2.07
N VAL A 505 19.28 38.30 3.03
CA VAL A 505 19.51 38.76 4.40
C VAL A 505 20.14 37.62 5.21
N ALA A 506 21.21 37.90 5.95
CA ALA A 506 21.85 36.93 6.82
C ALA A 506 20.91 36.52 7.96
N PRO A 507 20.93 35.25 8.42
CA PRO A 507 20.02 34.77 9.46
C PRO A 507 20.17 35.58 10.76
N VAL A 508 19.07 36.14 11.25
CA VAL A 508 19.01 36.83 12.55
C VAL A 508 19.19 35.80 13.67
N ALA A 509 19.89 36.20 14.74
CA ALA A 509 20.11 35.33 15.90
C ALA A 509 18.76 34.92 16.54
N TYR A 510 18.67 33.66 16.98
CA TYR A 510 17.43 33.01 17.44
C TYR A 510 16.70 33.78 18.55
N ASP A 511 17.44 34.37 19.49
CA ASP A 511 16.88 35.08 20.64
C ASP A 511 16.18 36.38 20.22
N GLN A 512 16.74 37.10 19.24
CA GLN A 512 16.14 38.32 18.69
C GLN A 512 14.88 37.98 17.86
N LEU A 513 14.85 36.81 17.24
CA LEU A 513 13.70 36.33 16.47
C LEU A 513 12.52 36.01 17.39
N LEU A 514 12.78 35.36 18.53
CA LEU A 514 11.78 35.12 19.57
C LEU A 514 11.19 36.41 20.15
N GLU A 515 12.03 37.40 20.44
CA GLU A 515 11.59 38.69 21.00
C GLU A 515 10.74 39.48 19.99
N ASN A 516 11.13 39.46 18.71
CA ASN A 516 10.37 40.10 17.63
C ASN A 516 9.01 39.44 17.39
N VAL A 517 8.95 38.10 17.44
CA VAL A 517 7.68 37.36 17.34
C VAL A 517 6.77 37.65 18.52
N GLN A 518 7.30 37.73 19.75
CA GLN A 518 6.52 38.07 20.94
C GLN A 518 5.98 39.50 20.91
N LYS A 519 6.80 40.49 20.51
CA LYS A 519 6.37 41.89 20.38
C LYS A 519 5.29 42.08 19.30
N ARG A 520 5.34 41.28 18.23
CA ARG A 520 4.37 41.37 17.12
C ARG A 520 3.09 40.59 17.36
N SER A 521 3.15 39.45 18.07
CA SER A 521 1.94 38.70 18.45
C SER A 521 1.07 39.45 19.46
N THR A 522 1.65 40.36 20.24
CA THR A 522 0.96 41.22 21.20
C THR A 522 0.56 42.59 20.65
N ALA A 523 0.95 42.93 19.42
CA ALA A 523 0.59 44.21 18.80
C ALA A 523 -0.91 44.25 18.41
N PRO A 524 -1.63 45.35 18.72
CA PRO A 524 -3.08 45.43 18.51
C PRO A 524 -3.50 45.34 17.04
N GLU A 525 -2.64 45.75 16.11
CA GLU A 525 -2.88 45.64 14.66
C GLU A 525 -2.89 44.19 14.16
N MET A 526 -2.18 43.28 14.85
CA MET A 526 -2.08 41.88 14.47
C MET A 526 -3.26 41.04 14.97
N LEU A 527 -3.96 41.48 16.03
CA LEU A 527 -5.12 40.77 16.59
C LEU A 527 -6.28 40.61 15.59
N TYR A 528 -6.42 41.52 14.63
CA TYR A 528 -7.47 41.47 13.59
C TYR A 528 -7.09 40.65 12.36
N ARG A 529 -5.81 40.28 12.19
CA ARG A 529 -5.30 39.54 11.01
C ARG A 529 -4.90 38.10 11.33
N LEU A 530 -4.78 37.76 12.60
CA LEU A 530 -4.38 36.42 13.04
C LEU A 530 -5.60 35.49 13.07
N HIS A 531 -5.61 34.53 12.16
CA HIS A 531 -6.58 33.44 12.11
C HIS A 531 -6.00 32.17 12.74
N THR A 532 -6.87 31.25 13.13
CA THR A 532 -6.48 29.94 13.68
C THR A 532 -5.68 29.13 12.64
N LEU A 533 -4.79 28.23 13.11
CA LEU A 533 -3.97 27.37 12.24
C LEU A 533 -4.80 26.58 11.20
N SER A 534 -6.05 26.24 11.54
CA SER A 534 -6.98 25.54 10.64
C SER A 534 -7.56 26.42 9.53
N GLN A 535 -7.56 27.75 9.71
CA GLN A 535 -8.05 28.72 8.72
C GLN A 535 -6.93 29.36 7.90
N CYS A 536 -5.67 29.02 8.17
CA CYS A 536 -4.53 29.56 7.45
C CYS A 536 -4.47 29.07 5.99
N LYS A 537 -4.46 30.00 5.04
CA LYS A 537 -4.38 29.69 3.60
C LYS A 537 -2.97 29.30 3.13
N LEU A 538 -1.93 29.55 3.94
CA LEU A 538 -0.55 29.23 3.57
C LEU A 538 -0.28 27.71 3.59
N PRO A 539 0.41 27.14 2.59
CA PRO A 539 0.57 25.69 2.46
C PRO A 539 1.36 25.03 3.61
N ARG A 540 2.31 25.76 4.21
CA ARG A 540 3.30 25.22 5.16
C ARG A 540 2.74 25.05 6.57
N SER A 541 1.89 25.99 7.00
CA SER A 541 1.18 25.93 8.29
C SER A 541 0.17 24.78 8.37
N ARG A 542 -0.38 24.32 7.23
CA ARG A 542 -1.23 23.11 7.18
C ARG A 542 -0.46 21.81 7.44
N ILE A 543 0.85 21.79 7.17
CA ILE A 543 1.72 20.64 7.45
C ILE A 543 1.95 20.52 8.96
N ILE A 544 2.10 21.66 9.66
CA ILE A 544 2.30 21.70 11.12
C ILE A 544 1.04 21.25 11.87
N GLY A 545 -0.15 21.67 11.40
CA GLY A 545 -1.43 21.22 11.97
C GLY A 545 -1.64 19.70 11.90
N PHE A 546 -1.04 19.02 10.91
CA PHE A 546 -1.16 17.56 10.73
C PHE A 546 -0.21 16.76 11.66
N HIS A 547 0.90 17.36 12.09
CA HIS A 547 1.84 16.71 13.01
C HIS A 547 1.43 16.83 14.49
N ALA A 548 0.72 17.90 14.87
CA ALA A 548 0.30 18.12 16.26
C ALA A 548 -0.76 17.13 16.77
N THR A 549 -1.59 16.55 15.89
CA THR A 549 -2.55 15.49 16.26
C THR A 549 -1.93 14.09 16.30
N THR A 550 -0.67 13.95 15.91
CA THR A 550 0.00 12.65 15.75
C THR A 550 1.12 12.41 16.78
N SER A 551 1.32 13.31 17.75
CA SER A 551 2.34 13.16 18.81
C SER A 551 1.78 12.48 20.07
N ARG A 552 1.26 11.26 19.92
CA ARG A 552 1.23 10.25 21.00
C ARG A 552 1.48 8.89 20.38
N GLY A 553 2.76 8.59 20.17
CA GLY A 553 3.19 7.25 19.77
C GLY A 553 4.40 7.24 18.85
N ARG A 554 5.49 6.71 19.40
CA ARG A 554 6.72 6.22 18.74
C ARG A 554 7.79 7.23 18.36
N ALA A 555 8.73 7.28 19.30
CA ALA A 555 10.14 7.49 19.08
C ALA A 555 10.75 6.46 18.08
N GLY A 556 11.78 6.92 17.38
CA GLY A 556 12.80 6.08 16.77
C GLY A 556 12.71 6.00 15.25
N ILE A 557 13.53 6.80 14.55
CA ILE A 557 14.59 6.32 13.64
C ILE A 557 15.39 7.53 13.16
N ARG A 558 16.71 7.32 13.14
CA ARG A 558 17.80 8.27 12.93
C ARG A 558 17.74 8.98 11.56
N LYS A 559 18.21 10.23 11.60
CA LYS A 559 18.67 11.03 10.45
C LYS A 559 19.92 10.37 9.84
N ASP A 560 20.05 10.44 8.52
CA ASP A 560 21.33 10.73 7.85
C ASP A 560 21.12 11.17 6.38
N THR A 561 21.74 12.32 6.08
CA THR A 561 22.26 12.81 4.78
C THR A 561 21.32 13.04 3.58
N GLN A 562 21.05 14.32 3.28
CA GLN A 562 20.76 14.80 1.92
C GLN A 562 22.04 15.38 1.29
N GLN A 563 22.49 14.73 0.21
CA GLN A 563 23.43 15.27 -0.77
C GLN A 563 22.66 16.07 -1.84
N SER A 564 23.17 17.28 -2.07
CA SER A 564 23.35 17.96 -3.36
C SER A 564 22.51 17.50 -4.57
N ALA A 565 21.74 18.47 -5.07
CA ALA A 565 21.13 18.50 -6.39
C ALA A 565 22.16 18.32 -7.53
N LEU A 566 21.80 17.51 -8.53
CA LEU A 566 22.43 17.50 -9.85
C LEU A 566 21.37 17.23 -10.94
N VAL A 567 21.48 18.06 -11.97
CA VAL A 567 20.75 18.22 -13.25
C VAL A 567 20.33 16.91 -13.94
N PRO A 568 19.16 16.85 -14.63
CA PRO A 568 18.79 15.67 -15.42
C PRO A 568 19.45 15.71 -16.81
N LEU A 569 20.41 14.80 -17.03
CA LEU A 569 20.90 14.46 -18.37
C LEU A 569 20.04 13.33 -18.96
N ALA A 570 19.64 13.54 -20.22
CA ALA A 570 18.83 12.66 -21.02
C ALA A 570 19.40 11.23 -21.12
N ARG A 571 18.52 10.23 -20.99
CA ARG A 571 18.79 8.82 -21.30
C ARG A 571 18.80 8.65 -22.82
N MET A 572 19.91 8.14 -23.36
CA MET A 572 19.94 7.45 -24.64
C MET A 572 20.03 5.94 -24.38
N ASP A 573 19.02 5.21 -24.84
CA ASP A 573 18.98 3.76 -24.80
C ASP A 573 19.73 3.20 -26.02
N THR A 574 20.78 2.44 -25.69
CA THR A 574 21.22 1.17 -26.27
C THR A 574 20.77 0.82 -27.71
N MET A 575 21.75 0.77 -28.63
CA MET A 575 21.79 -0.22 -29.71
C MET A 575 22.99 -1.16 -29.47
N VAL A 576 22.71 -2.44 -29.29
CA VAL A 576 23.70 -3.53 -29.25
C VAL A 576 23.69 -4.20 -30.63
N PRO A 577 24.81 -4.25 -31.38
CA PRO A 577 24.97 -5.22 -32.44
C PRO A 577 25.62 -6.49 -31.88
N VAL A 578 24.90 -7.60 -32.03
CA VAL A 578 25.39 -8.96 -31.80
C VAL A 578 26.39 -9.30 -32.91
N ILE A 579 27.69 -9.29 -32.60
CA ILE A 579 28.73 -9.89 -33.46
C ILE A 579 28.89 -11.35 -33.04
N ARG A 580 28.48 -12.23 -33.94
CA ARG A 580 28.60 -13.68 -33.86
C ARG A 580 30.02 -14.07 -34.31
N CYS A 581 30.92 -14.40 -33.37
CA CYS A 581 32.20 -15.02 -33.71
C CYS A 581 32.10 -16.54 -33.54
N VAL A 582 32.16 -17.23 -34.68
CA VAL A 582 32.34 -18.68 -34.79
C VAL A 582 33.84 -18.97 -34.85
N GLY A 583 34.33 -19.77 -33.91
CA GLY A 583 35.38 -20.77 -34.12
C GLY A 583 36.84 -20.34 -34.33
N GLY A 584 37.73 -20.98 -33.56
CA GLY A 584 38.91 -21.61 -34.17
C GLY A 584 40.31 -21.13 -33.77
N SER A 585 40.77 -21.61 -32.62
CA SER A 585 42.06 -22.29 -32.42
C SER A 585 43.43 -21.63 -32.72
N LYS A 586 44.35 -21.93 -31.77
CA LYS A 586 45.82 -22.01 -31.84
C LYS A 586 46.60 -20.72 -31.61
N GLY A 587 47.36 -20.74 -30.52
CA GLY A 587 48.31 -19.71 -30.15
C GLY A 587 49.65 -19.82 -30.90
N CYS A 588 50.45 -18.78 -30.74
CA CYS A 588 51.90 -18.81 -30.78
C CYS A 588 52.48 -17.55 -30.14
N MET A 589 53.45 -17.80 -29.26
CA MET A 589 54.63 -17.02 -28.82
C MET A 589 54.81 -15.52 -29.16
N ALA A 590 55.13 -14.78 -28.08
CA ALA A 590 56.34 -13.97 -27.84
C ALA A 590 56.97 -13.09 -28.97
N LEU A 591 57.13 -11.79 -28.67
CA LEU A 591 58.38 -10.99 -28.70
C LEU A 591 58.01 -9.54 -28.30
N VAL A 592 58.36 -9.05 -27.11
CA VAL A 592 59.58 -8.30 -26.74
C VAL A 592 59.84 -7.02 -27.57
N LEU A 593 59.71 -5.90 -26.84
CA LEU A 593 60.26 -4.55 -27.03
C LEU A 593 61.57 -4.45 -27.83
N MET A 594 61.71 -3.39 -28.64
CA MET A 594 62.89 -2.51 -28.64
C MET A 594 62.55 -1.16 -29.28
N MET A 595 62.90 -0.08 -28.58
CA MET A 595 63.00 1.28 -29.10
C MET A 595 64.18 1.41 -30.06
N GLY A 596 64.17 2.43 -30.94
CA GLY A 596 65.41 2.92 -31.54
C GLY A 596 65.26 3.77 -32.79
N ASN A 597 65.43 5.07 -32.62
CA ASN A 597 65.66 6.11 -33.62
C ASN A 597 66.48 5.70 -34.85
N MET A 598 66.09 6.18 -36.04
CA MET A 598 67.05 6.78 -36.97
C MET A 598 66.40 7.77 -37.94
N VAL A 599 67.01 8.96 -37.95
CA VAL A 599 66.88 10.03 -38.94
C VAL A 599 67.53 9.56 -40.25
N GLY A 600 66.91 9.82 -41.40
CA GLY A 600 67.60 9.75 -42.69
C GLY A 600 66.70 9.46 -43.88
N LEU A 601 66.46 10.50 -44.68
CA LEU A 601 66.39 10.49 -46.15
C LEU A 601 65.74 9.28 -46.83
N LEU A 602 64.55 9.48 -47.41
CA LEU A 602 64.28 9.22 -48.83
C LEU A 602 62.84 9.63 -49.18
N LEU A 603 62.75 10.58 -50.10
CA LEU A 603 61.57 10.89 -50.90
C LEU A 603 60.90 9.61 -51.44
N PRO A 604 59.55 9.57 -51.48
CA PRO A 604 58.87 8.98 -52.61
C PRO A 604 58.20 10.08 -53.42
N LYS A 605 58.61 10.13 -54.68
CA LYS A 605 57.93 10.81 -55.79
C LYS A 605 56.43 10.54 -55.72
N VAL A 606 55.65 11.59 -55.58
CA VAL A 606 54.22 11.61 -55.92
C VAL A 606 54.14 11.51 -57.45
N PRO A 607 53.48 10.49 -58.04
CA PRO A 607 53.13 10.56 -59.44
C PRO A 607 51.94 11.51 -59.59
N SER A 608 52.17 12.52 -60.43
CA SER A 608 51.23 13.49 -60.92
C SER A 608 49.86 12.90 -61.24
N VAL A 609 48.82 13.59 -60.77
CA VAL A 609 47.37 13.42 -61.07
C VAL A 609 47.04 13.70 -62.57
N ARG A 610 48.02 13.60 -63.47
CA ARG A 610 47.87 13.86 -64.90
C ARG A 610 47.74 12.59 -65.76
N LEU A 611 47.72 11.40 -65.14
CA LEU A 611 47.62 10.12 -65.88
C LEU A 611 46.23 9.47 -65.87
N LEU A 612 45.29 9.90 -65.03
CA LEU A 612 43.95 9.28 -64.95
C LEU A 612 42.96 9.80 -66.01
N LEU A 613 43.22 10.97 -66.59
CA LEU A 613 42.45 11.49 -67.74
C LEU A 613 42.93 10.94 -69.09
N MET A 614 44.19 10.52 -69.21
CA MET A 614 44.73 9.94 -70.46
C MET A 614 44.45 8.43 -70.63
N VAL A 615 44.13 7.70 -69.54
CA VAL A 615 43.85 6.26 -69.62
C VAL A 615 42.39 5.98 -69.98
N LEU A 616 41.45 6.87 -69.63
CA LEU A 616 40.06 6.74 -70.06
C LEU A 616 39.85 7.13 -71.54
N GLU A 617 40.64 8.07 -72.06
CA GLU A 617 40.60 8.46 -73.47
C GLU A 617 41.21 7.38 -74.41
N LYS A 618 42.16 6.58 -73.92
CA LYS A 618 42.75 5.46 -74.68
C LYS A 618 41.89 4.18 -74.70
N HIS A 619 40.94 4.02 -73.78
CA HIS A 619 40.08 2.83 -73.75
C HIS A 619 38.80 2.97 -74.59
N GLN A 620 38.36 4.20 -74.90
CA GLN A 620 37.23 4.41 -75.83
C GLN A 620 37.63 4.44 -77.31
N LEU A 621 38.90 4.70 -77.64
CA LEU A 621 39.37 4.66 -79.03
C LEU A 621 39.77 3.27 -79.55
N ARG A 622 39.70 2.22 -78.72
CA ARG A 622 40.01 0.83 -79.13
C ARG A 622 38.78 -0.08 -79.33
N THR A 623 37.57 0.46 -79.23
CA THR A 623 36.31 -0.31 -79.45
C THR A 623 35.52 0.15 -80.67
N VAL A 624 36.10 0.99 -81.54
CA VAL A 624 35.46 1.46 -82.79
C VAL A 624 36.14 0.89 -84.05
N GLU A 625 37.16 0.03 -83.91
CA GLU A 625 37.65 -0.84 -84.99
C GLU A 625 37.42 -2.31 -84.62
N ALA A 626 36.16 -2.76 -84.76
CA ALA A 626 35.74 -4.15 -84.94
C ALA A 626 34.38 -4.18 -85.64
#